data_AF-A0A7S3BKK2-F1
#
_entry.id   AF-A0A7S3BKK2-F1
#
_cell.length_a   1.000
_cell.length_b   1.000
_cell.length_c   1.000
_cell.angle_alpha   90.00
_cell.angle_beta   90.00
_cell.angle_gamma   90.00
#
_symmetry.space_group_name_H-M   'P 1'
#
loop_
_entity.id
_entity.type
_entity.pdbx_description
1 polymer ?
#
loop_
_entity_poly.entity_id
_entity_poly.type
_entity_poly.pdbx_seq_one_letter_code
_entity_poly.pdbx_strand_id
1 'polypeptide(L)'
;VGPLGRDAIIAATTGLDLSVGLPDFDARYHDFRADPDDPFRVWCTMRVTATHTGVLSFGGLKAEPRSPPVVVESPPEAVSLRFDSESGKLRELTTGYPLDRRVGSTGGLGGLFGILEGVGCPLPTPLTRPAGYLLSPLLRPLGLALPTASEDVARPRPTASEAERLDDDRLLELAARLLAADFGAANASQLADNFEFCGPVVGPLGKEAFLGAWRGLKIAEGLPDLQMNFRDAFVCLHDVNRVWYTSSPTGTHSERLCLGEREFAATGNRWISPPERGSMTFDGAGRCIAMTGGYVMDRRMGNTEGLGGVYGLCTALHLPTPTPTWLLRTTAQTWAQITSGEP
;
A
#
# COMPACT_ATOMS: atom_id res chain seq x y z
N VAL A 1 6.04 -7.62 -9.90
CA VAL A 1 6.36 -8.26 -11.20
C VAL A 1 5.12 -9.01 -11.66
N GLY A 2 4.81 -9.00 -12.95
CA GLY A 2 3.65 -9.69 -13.55
C GLY A 2 2.73 -8.76 -14.34
N PRO A 3 1.65 -9.31 -14.95
CA PRO A 3 1.20 -10.70 -14.90
C PRO A 3 2.19 -11.75 -15.41
N LEU A 4 2.10 -12.95 -14.82
CA LEU A 4 2.85 -14.15 -15.17
C LEU A 4 1.85 -15.27 -15.41
N GLY A 5 2.01 -16.01 -16.52
CA GLY A 5 1.24 -17.24 -16.76
C GLY A 5 1.66 -18.36 -15.80
N ARG A 6 0.86 -19.44 -15.77
CA ARG A 6 1.10 -20.61 -14.91
C ARG A 6 2.53 -21.16 -15.03
N ASP A 7 3.01 -21.35 -16.25
CA ASP A 7 4.34 -21.92 -16.47
C ASP A 7 5.45 -20.96 -16.06
N ALA A 8 5.25 -19.65 -16.27
CA ALA A 8 6.20 -18.61 -15.87
C ALA A 8 6.32 -18.50 -14.35
N ILE A 9 5.20 -18.60 -13.61
CA ILE A 9 5.27 -18.58 -12.13
C ILE A 9 5.90 -19.87 -11.60
N ILE A 10 5.56 -21.05 -12.14
CA ILE A 10 6.21 -22.31 -11.77
C ILE A 10 7.72 -22.20 -12.01
N ALA A 11 8.13 -21.77 -13.20
CA ALA A 11 9.53 -21.59 -13.55
C ALA A 11 10.25 -20.58 -12.63
N ALA A 12 9.61 -19.46 -12.29
CA ALA A 12 10.19 -18.45 -11.39
C ALA A 12 10.36 -18.97 -9.96
N THR A 13 9.51 -19.89 -9.53
CA THR A 13 9.57 -20.55 -8.21
C THR A 13 10.36 -21.87 -8.23
N THR A 14 10.80 -22.35 -9.39
CA THR A 14 11.63 -23.55 -9.50
C THR A 14 12.94 -23.32 -8.74
N GLY A 15 13.21 -24.17 -7.74
CA GLY A 15 14.39 -24.06 -6.88
C GLY A 15 14.21 -23.13 -5.68
N LEU A 16 13.05 -22.48 -5.52
CA LEU A 16 12.67 -21.82 -4.28
C LEU A 16 12.20 -22.89 -3.28
N ASP A 17 13.06 -23.22 -2.33
CA ASP A 17 12.70 -24.04 -1.18
C ASP A 17 12.67 -23.18 0.08
N LEU A 18 11.48 -22.70 0.43
CA LEU A 18 11.29 -21.89 1.63
C LEU A 18 11.60 -22.70 2.90
N SER A 19 11.36 -24.02 2.90
CA SER A 19 11.60 -24.84 4.10
C SER A 19 13.09 -24.98 4.45
N VAL A 20 13.96 -24.87 3.44
CA VAL A 20 15.42 -24.87 3.62
C VAL A 20 15.92 -23.47 3.98
N GLY A 21 15.50 -22.44 3.24
CA GLY A 21 15.98 -21.09 3.43
C GLY A 21 15.42 -20.38 4.67
N LEU A 22 14.15 -20.66 4.98
CA LEU A 22 13.30 -19.98 5.94
C LEU A 22 12.43 -21.03 6.68
N PRO A 23 13.02 -21.89 7.52
CA PRO A 23 12.33 -23.06 8.09
C PRO A 23 11.13 -22.71 8.98
N ASP A 24 11.08 -21.50 9.53
CA ASP A 24 9.99 -20.93 10.32
C ASP A 24 9.11 -19.96 9.51
N PHE A 25 9.10 -20.08 8.17
CA PHE A 25 8.28 -19.25 7.30
C PHE A 25 6.80 -19.34 7.67
N ASP A 26 6.24 -18.19 8.06
CA ASP A 26 4.81 -18.03 8.32
C ASP A 26 4.29 -16.84 7.50
N ALA A 27 3.39 -17.13 6.56
CA ALA A 27 2.76 -16.11 5.72
C ALA A 27 1.76 -15.22 6.49
N ARG A 28 1.27 -15.68 7.66
CA ARG A 28 0.24 -15.04 8.48
C ARG A 28 -0.95 -14.52 7.66
N TYR A 29 -1.55 -15.39 6.85
CA TYR A 29 -2.78 -15.04 6.14
C TYR A 29 -3.92 -14.79 7.12
N HIS A 30 -4.59 -13.66 6.98
CA HIS A 30 -5.73 -13.25 7.81
C HIS A 30 -6.68 -12.35 7.02
N ASP A 31 -7.79 -11.93 7.63
CA ASP A 31 -8.79 -11.06 7.00
C ASP A 31 -9.32 -11.60 5.66
N PHE A 32 -9.76 -12.85 5.66
CA PHE A 32 -10.39 -13.44 4.48
C PHE A 32 -11.79 -12.84 4.30
N ARG A 33 -12.05 -12.29 3.11
CA ARG A 33 -13.34 -11.70 2.76
C ARG A 33 -13.67 -11.86 1.29
N ALA A 34 -14.94 -12.11 0.99
CA ALA A 34 -15.43 -12.14 -0.38
C ALA A 34 -15.37 -10.74 -0.99
N ASP A 35 -15.02 -10.64 -2.28
CA ASP A 35 -15.13 -9.40 -3.02
C ASP A 35 -16.61 -9.07 -3.27
N PRO A 36 -17.11 -7.89 -2.87
CA PRO A 36 -18.50 -7.49 -3.12
C PRO A 36 -18.84 -7.32 -4.60
N ASP A 37 -17.84 -7.07 -5.45
CA ASP A 37 -18.01 -6.78 -6.88
C ASP A 37 -17.65 -8.00 -7.76
N ASP A 38 -17.06 -9.06 -7.19
CA ASP A 38 -16.69 -10.29 -7.88
C ASP A 38 -16.94 -11.53 -6.99
N PRO A 39 -18.04 -12.28 -7.20
CA PRO A 39 -18.43 -13.39 -6.33
C PRO A 39 -17.45 -14.57 -6.34
N PHE A 40 -16.51 -14.60 -7.29
CA PHE A 40 -15.50 -15.65 -7.38
C PHE A 40 -14.14 -15.22 -6.85
N ARG A 41 -14.06 -14.04 -6.24
CA ARG A 41 -12.82 -13.50 -5.68
C ARG A 41 -12.90 -13.40 -4.17
N VAL A 42 -11.82 -13.81 -3.54
CA VAL A 42 -11.56 -13.64 -2.11
C VAL A 42 -10.33 -12.77 -1.94
N TRP A 43 -10.42 -11.79 -1.05
CA TRP A 43 -9.28 -11.02 -0.57
C TRP A 43 -8.79 -11.61 0.74
N CYS A 44 -7.49 -11.54 0.96
CA CYS A 44 -6.89 -11.70 2.28
C CYS A 44 -5.68 -10.78 2.43
N THR A 45 -5.26 -10.61 3.68
CA THR A 45 -4.02 -9.92 4.02
C THR A 45 -2.94 -10.95 4.36
N MET A 46 -1.74 -10.73 3.87
CA MET A 46 -0.54 -11.54 4.17
C MET A 46 0.47 -10.66 4.91
N ARG A 47 1.18 -11.21 5.89
CA ARG A 47 2.28 -10.52 6.57
C ARG A 47 3.35 -11.53 6.97
N VAL A 48 4.32 -11.76 6.10
CA VAL A 48 5.35 -12.79 6.31
C VAL A 48 6.18 -12.49 7.56
N THR A 49 6.52 -13.54 8.31
CA THR A 49 7.67 -13.57 9.22
C THR A 49 8.50 -14.82 8.95
N ALA A 50 9.82 -14.71 9.02
CA ALA A 50 10.75 -15.82 8.84
C ALA A 50 12.17 -15.48 9.30
N THR A 51 12.94 -16.48 9.68
CA THR A 51 14.36 -16.42 10.02
C THR A 51 15.19 -17.04 8.89
N HIS A 52 16.09 -16.25 8.29
CA HIS A 52 16.94 -16.70 7.19
C HIS A 52 18.13 -17.51 7.69
N THR A 53 18.03 -18.84 7.56
CA THR A 53 19.05 -19.79 8.04
C THR A 53 19.65 -20.66 6.95
N GLY A 54 19.05 -20.68 5.75
CA GLY A 54 19.55 -21.47 4.61
C GLY A 54 19.60 -20.68 3.31
N VAL A 55 19.96 -21.33 2.22
CA VAL A 55 20.06 -20.69 0.91
C VAL A 55 18.67 -20.43 0.34
N LEU A 56 18.42 -19.20 -0.13
CA LEU A 56 17.25 -18.86 -0.93
C LEU A 56 17.64 -18.67 -2.40
N SER A 57 16.89 -19.29 -3.31
CA SER A 57 17.07 -19.12 -4.76
C SER A 57 15.75 -18.71 -5.40
N PHE A 58 15.71 -17.57 -6.08
CA PHE A 58 14.52 -17.07 -6.76
C PHE A 58 14.89 -16.21 -7.96
N GLY A 59 14.29 -16.48 -9.13
CA GLY A 59 14.49 -15.65 -10.33
C GLY A 59 15.96 -15.46 -10.74
N GLY A 60 16.80 -16.49 -10.52
CA GLY A 60 18.25 -16.44 -10.77
C GLY A 60 19.08 -15.71 -9.69
N LEU A 61 18.43 -15.11 -8.69
CA LEU A 61 19.09 -14.55 -7.51
C LEU A 61 19.31 -15.65 -6.46
N LYS A 62 20.44 -15.56 -5.77
CA LYS A 62 20.80 -16.46 -4.66
C LYS A 62 21.15 -15.62 -3.42
N ALA A 63 20.53 -15.93 -2.29
CA ALA A 63 20.82 -15.30 -1.01
C ALA A 63 21.34 -16.36 -0.03
N GLU A 64 22.61 -16.20 0.37
CA GLU A 64 23.27 -17.03 1.39
C GLU A 64 22.89 -16.55 2.80
N PRO A 65 22.71 -17.45 3.78
CA PRO A 65 22.38 -17.07 5.14
C PRO A 65 23.51 -16.28 5.80
N ARG A 66 23.16 -15.42 6.76
CA ARG A 66 24.11 -14.57 7.51
C ARG A 66 24.32 -15.10 8.93
N SER A 67 25.42 -14.66 9.54
CA SER A 67 25.70 -14.87 10.96
C SER A 67 25.88 -13.51 11.66
N PRO A 68 25.00 -13.13 12.60
CA PRO A 68 23.82 -13.87 13.07
C PRO A 68 22.70 -13.98 12.01
N PRO A 69 21.76 -14.95 12.14
CA PRO A 69 20.60 -15.06 11.26
C PRO A 69 19.77 -13.78 11.21
N VAL A 70 19.17 -13.50 10.05
CA VAL A 70 18.34 -12.31 9.84
C VAL A 70 16.87 -12.69 9.92
N VAL A 71 16.12 -11.98 10.75
CA VAL A 71 14.65 -12.09 10.79
C VAL A 71 14.06 -11.10 9.78
N VAL A 72 13.19 -11.61 8.92
CA VAL A 72 12.44 -10.83 7.94
C VAL A 72 11.00 -10.71 8.37
N GLU A 73 10.48 -9.50 8.35
CA GLU A 73 9.06 -9.22 8.49
C GLU A 73 8.59 -8.42 7.29
N SER A 74 7.60 -8.91 6.54
CA SER A 74 7.03 -8.13 5.44
C SER A 74 6.10 -7.03 5.98
N PRO A 75 5.86 -5.96 5.20
CA PRO A 75 4.67 -5.15 5.40
C PRO A 75 3.41 -6.02 5.27
N PRO A 76 2.26 -5.56 5.78
CA PRO A 76 0.98 -6.14 5.41
C PRO A 76 0.78 -5.99 3.89
N GLU A 77 0.34 -7.04 3.22
CA GLU A 77 0.15 -7.09 1.77
C GLU A 77 -1.27 -7.55 1.41
N ALA A 78 -1.85 -6.93 0.39
CA ALA A 78 -3.08 -7.42 -0.22
C ALA A 78 -2.80 -8.63 -1.12
N VAL A 79 -3.62 -9.66 -0.93
CA VAL A 79 -3.67 -10.85 -1.77
C VAL A 79 -5.10 -11.01 -2.28
N SER A 80 -5.25 -11.31 -3.58
CA SER A 80 -6.53 -11.75 -4.14
C SER A 80 -6.41 -13.15 -4.74
N LEU A 81 -7.44 -13.94 -4.50
CA LEU A 81 -7.61 -15.29 -5.01
C LEU A 81 -8.91 -15.33 -5.79
N ARG A 82 -8.83 -15.51 -7.11
CA ARG A 82 -10.00 -15.63 -7.96
C ARG A 82 -10.12 -17.06 -8.47
N PHE A 83 -11.29 -17.64 -8.28
CA PHE A 83 -11.58 -19.03 -8.61
C PHE A 83 -12.41 -19.11 -9.90
N ASP A 84 -12.29 -20.24 -10.58
CA ASP A 84 -13.17 -20.66 -11.65
C ASP A 84 -14.49 -21.20 -11.06
N SER A 85 -15.62 -20.79 -11.61
CA SER A 85 -16.95 -21.05 -11.03
C SER A 85 -17.38 -22.52 -11.14
N GLU A 86 -16.90 -23.23 -12.16
CA GLU A 86 -17.31 -24.62 -12.43
C GLU A 86 -16.36 -25.63 -11.77
N SER A 87 -15.05 -25.42 -11.91
CA SER A 87 -14.04 -26.36 -11.43
C SER A 87 -13.55 -26.08 -10.01
N GLY A 88 -13.82 -24.89 -9.46
CA GLY A 88 -13.28 -24.44 -8.17
C GLY A 88 -11.77 -24.21 -8.15
N LYS A 89 -11.10 -24.26 -9.32
CA LYS A 89 -9.65 -24.06 -9.41
C LYS A 89 -9.30 -22.57 -9.31
N LEU A 90 -8.16 -22.27 -8.71
CA LEU A 90 -7.61 -20.91 -8.71
C LEU A 90 -7.19 -20.52 -10.14
N ARG A 91 -7.79 -19.47 -10.69
CA ARG A 91 -7.50 -18.95 -12.05
C ARG A 91 -6.61 -17.71 -12.05
N GLU A 92 -6.64 -16.94 -10.96
CA GLU A 92 -5.84 -15.72 -10.84
C GLU A 92 -5.44 -15.49 -9.38
N LEU A 93 -4.17 -15.12 -9.18
CA LEU A 93 -3.57 -14.77 -7.90
C LEU A 93 -2.92 -13.38 -8.05
N THR A 94 -3.27 -12.45 -7.17
CA THR A 94 -2.47 -11.23 -6.97
C THR A 94 -1.81 -11.25 -5.60
N THR A 95 -0.55 -10.82 -5.56
CA THR A 95 0.26 -10.68 -4.33
C THR A 95 1.34 -9.63 -4.57
N GLY A 96 2.09 -9.22 -3.55
CA GLY A 96 3.13 -8.20 -3.71
C GLY A 96 2.59 -6.77 -3.69
N TYR A 97 1.44 -6.53 -3.05
CA TYR A 97 0.81 -5.20 -2.91
C TYR A 97 0.89 -4.73 -1.45
N PRO A 98 1.98 -4.04 -1.04
CA PRO A 98 2.11 -3.50 0.31
C PRO A 98 0.97 -2.52 0.64
N LEU A 99 0.39 -2.68 1.82
CA LEU A 99 -0.69 -1.85 2.38
C LEU A 99 -0.18 -0.79 3.37
N ASP A 100 1.04 -0.97 3.87
CA ASP A 100 1.81 0.05 4.59
C ASP A 100 3.30 -0.26 4.46
N ARG A 101 4.00 0.48 3.60
CA ARG A 101 5.44 0.25 3.29
C ARG A 101 6.38 0.56 4.44
N ARG A 102 5.86 1.22 5.48
CA ARG A 102 6.63 1.59 6.66
C ARG A 102 6.86 0.36 7.54
N VAL A 103 5.93 -0.58 7.56
CA VAL A 103 5.95 -1.75 8.45
C VAL A 103 6.91 -2.83 7.93
N GLY A 104 7.58 -3.51 8.87
CA GLY A 104 8.47 -4.63 8.57
C GLY A 104 9.91 -4.20 8.28
N SER A 105 10.72 -5.15 7.81
CA SER A 105 12.15 -4.99 7.55
C SER A 105 12.53 -5.05 6.06
N THR A 106 11.55 -5.18 5.15
CA THR A 106 11.78 -5.36 3.71
C THR A 106 11.92 -4.04 2.92
N GLY A 107 12.08 -2.90 3.61
CA GLY A 107 12.16 -1.59 2.96
C GLY A 107 10.92 -1.24 2.15
N GLY A 108 9.75 -1.71 2.58
CA GLY A 108 8.46 -1.47 1.93
C GLY A 108 8.19 -2.30 0.68
N LEU A 109 9.03 -3.29 0.37
CA LEU A 109 8.79 -4.23 -0.72
C LEU A 109 7.96 -5.42 -0.25
N GLY A 110 7.05 -5.87 -1.10
CA GLY A 110 6.22 -7.05 -0.87
C GLY A 110 6.69 -8.29 -1.66
N GLY A 111 6.07 -9.43 -1.37
CA GLY A 111 6.35 -10.72 -2.01
C GLY A 111 7.81 -11.16 -1.84
N LEU A 112 8.28 -12.00 -2.77
CA LEU A 112 9.63 -12.57 -2.71
C LEU A 112 10.74 -11.52 -2.85
N PHE A 113 10.52 -10.43 -3.60
CA PHE A 113 11.47 -9.32 -3.61
C PHE A 113 11.56 -8.63 -2.24
N GLY A 114 10.46 -8.52 -1.50
CA GLY A 114 10.50 -8.06 -0.12
C GLY A 114 11.37 -8.96 0.75
N ILE A 115 11.18 -10.27 0.67
CA ILE A 115 11.97 -11.25 1.43
C ILE A 115 13.46 -11.12 1.09
N LEU A 116 13.80 -11.09 -0.20
CA LEU A 116 15.18 -10.93 -0.67
C LEU A 116 15.81 -9.60 -0.19
N GLU A 117 15.07 -8.49 -0.22
CA GLU A 117 15.53 -7.21 0.34
C GLU A 117 15.77 -7.32 1.85
N GLY A 118 14.83 -7.94 2.59
CA GLY A 118 14.91 -8.09 4.04
C GLY A 118 16.11 -8.91 4.50
N VAL A 119 16.49 -9.95 3.76
CA VAL A 119 17.73 -10.71 4.01
C VAL A 119 18.99 -10.02 3.48
N GLY A 120 18.83 -8.86 2.81
CA GLY A 120 19.91 -8.06 2.25
C GLY A 120 20.54 -8.65 0.99
N CYS A 121 19.75 -9.38 0.18
CA CYS A 121 20.13 -9.77 -1.16
C CYS A 121 20.01 -8.56 -2.11
N PRO A 122 21.05 -8.22 -2.89
CA PRO A 122 21.00 -7.08 -3.80
C PRO A 122 19.98 -7.32 -4.91
N LEU A 123 18.99 -6.44 -5.01
CA LEU A 123 17.93 -6.53 -6.00
C LEU A 123 18.24 -5.72 -7.27
N PRO A 124 17.65 -6.09 -8.42
CA PRO A 124 17.71 -5.26 -9.62
C PRO A 124 16.90 -3.97 -9.43
N THR A 125 17.55 -2.92 -8.92
CA THR A 125 16.94 -1.61 -8.59
C THR A 125 16.02 -1.05 -9.67
N PRO A 126 16.34 -1.12 -10.98
CA PRO A 126 15.42 -0.62 -12.01
C PRO A 126 14.05 -1.31 -12.01
N LEU A 127 13.95 -2.55 -11.54
CA LEU A 127 12.69 -3.28 -11.45
C LEU A 127 11.98 -3.04 -10.12
N THR A 128 12.73 -2.91 -9.03
CA THR A 128 12.19 -2.93 -7.66
C THR A 128 11.99 -1.55 -7.04
N ARG A 129 12.61 -0.50 -7.59
CA ARG A 129 12.54 0.86 -7.04
C ARG A 129 12.20 1.90 -8.12
N PRO A 130 11.54 3.02 -7.77
CA PRO A 130 11.34 4.16 -8.68
C PRO A 130 12.66 4.82 -9.11
N ALA A 131 12.62 5.61 -10.19
CA ALA A 131 13.80 6.28 -10.75
C ALA A 131 14.57 7.15 -9.74
N GLY A 132 13.90 7.74 -8.76
CA GLY A 132 14.52 8.55 -7.70
C GLY A 132 15.55 7.78 -6.86
N TYR A 133 15.40 6.47 -6.71
CA TYR A 133 16.41 5.63 -6.04
C TYR A 133 17.68 5.50 -6.87
N LEU A 134 17.57 5.45 -8.20
CA LEU A 134 18.73 5.42 -9.11
C LEU A 134 19.49 6.76 -9.07
N LEU A 135 18.76 7.87 -8.89
CA LEU A 135 19.34 9.22 -8.80
C LEU A 135 19.85 9.57 -7.40
N SER A 136 19.58 8.74 -6.39
CA SER A 136 19.89 9.03 -4.99
C SER A 136 21.36 9.39 -4.73
N PRO A 137 22.39 8.75 -5.34
CA PRO A 137 23.78 9.17 -5.16
C PRO A 137 24.05 10.62 -5.59
N LEU A 138 23.36 11.10 -6.62
CA LEU A 138 23.48 12.48 -7.12
C LEU A 138 22.66 13.47 -6.27
N LEU A 139 21.51 13.03 -5.76
CA LEU A 139 20.58 13.88 -4.98
C LEU A 139 20.96 13.98 -3.49
N ARG A 140 21.67 12.99 -2.94
CA ARG A 140 22.05 12.93 -1.53
C ARG A 140 22.92 14.11 -1.06
N PRO A 141 23.97 14.57 -1.78
CA PRO A 141 24.70 15.76 -1.37
C PRO A 141 23.87 17.05 -1.43
N LEU A 142 22.75 17.04 -2.16
CA LEU A 142 21.82 18.18 -2.26
C LEU A 142 20.68 18.11 -1.22
N GLY A 143 20.63 17.06 -0.39
CA GLY A 143 19.52 16.85 0.56
C GLY A 143 18.19 16.48 -0.10
N LEU A 144 18.22 16.02 -1.36
CA LEU A 144 17.04 15.71 -2.18
C LEU A 144 16.83 14.21 -2.42
N ALA A 145 17.69 13.36 -1.85
CA ALA A 145 17.56 11.91 -2.01
C ALA A 145 16.35 11.36 -1.24
N LEU A 146 15.72 10.33 -1.81
CA LEU A 146 14.74 9.54 -1.08
C LEU A 146 15.44 8.79 0.07
N PRO A 147 14.77 8.61 1.23
CA PRO A 147 15.30 7.80 2.31
C PRO A 147 15.61 6.37 1.84
N THR A 148 16.67 5.76 2.39
CA THR A 148 16.88 4.33 2.23
C THR A 148 15.86 3.52 3.04
N ALA A 149 15.73 2.24 2.72
CA ALA A 149 14.99 1.29 3.53
C ALA A 149 15.41 1.30 5.01
N SER A 150 16.72 1.36 5.28
CA SER A 150 17.24 1.40 6.66
C SER A 150 16.92 2.71 7.38
N GLU A 151 17.00 3.84 6.69
CA GLU A 151 16.64 5.16 7.23
C GLU A 151 15.15 5.22 7.56
N ASP A 152 14.28 4.69 6.70
CA ASP A 152 12.84 4.64 6.94
C ASP A 152 12.46 3.70 8.09
N VAL A 153 13.13 2.54 8.22
CA VAL A 153 12.93 1.60 9.35
C VAL A 153 13.38 2.22 10.67
N ALA A 154 14.49 2.95 10.67
CA ALA A 154 15.02 3.60 11.88
C ALA A 154 14.20 4.81 12.35
N ARG A 155 13.33 5.36 11.49
CA ARG A 155 12.49 6.52 11.85
C ARG A 155 11.50 6.13 12.96
N PRO A 156 11.50 6.83 14.11
CA PRO A 156 10.49 6.63 15.15
C PRO A 156 9.10 6.92 14.59
N ARG A 157 8.12 6.08 14.92
CA ARG A 157 6.74 6.27 14.48
C ARG A 157 5.77 6.19 15.65
N PRO A 158 4.69 6.97 15.62
CA PRO A 158 3.62 6.82 16.59
C PRO A 158 3.06 5.41 16.51
N THR A 159 3.11 4.69 17.63
CA THR A 159 2.57 3.34 17.79
C THR A 159 1.83 3.29 19.12
N ALA A 160 0.81 2.44 19.20
CA ALA A 160 0.15 2.13 20.46
C ALA A 160 0.80 0.91 21.08
N SER A 161 0.91 0.90 22.41
CA SER A 161 1.39 -0.26 23.18
C SER A 161 0.23 -1.13 23.64
N GLU A 162 0.50 -2.39 23.98
CA GLU A 162 -0.51 -3.30 24.56
C GLU A 162 -1.17 -2.75 25.83
N ALA A 163 -0.46 -1.92 26.61
CA ALA A 163 -1.01 -1.27 27.79
C ALA A 163 -2.09 -0.21 27.47
N GLU A 164 -2.13 0.27 26.23
CA GLU A 164 -3.10 1.25 25.73
C GLU A 164 -4.23 0.60 24.94
N ARG A 165 -4.29 -0.74 24.89
CA ARG A 165 -5.25 -1.48 24.07
C ARG A 165 -6.68 -1.06 24.40
N LEU A 166 -7.42 -0.69 23.36
CA LEU A 166 -8.84 -0.40 23.41
C LEU A 166 -9.64 -1.63 22.93
N ASP A 167 -10.91 -1.71 23.34
CA ASP A 167 -11.82 -2.74 22.85
C ASP A 167 -12.09 -2.59 21.35
N ASP A 168 -12.30 -3.71 20.66
CA ASP A 168 -12.46 -3.74 19.20
C ASP A 168 -13.65 -2.89 18.72
N ASP A 169 -14.80 -2.99 19.40
CA ASP A 169 -15.99 -2.18 19.08
C ASP A 169 -15.71 -0.68 19.21
N ARG A 170 -14.91 -0.29 20.21
CA ARG A 170 -14.51 1.09 20.42
C ARG A 170 -13.59 1.57 19.29
N LEU A 171 -12.65 0.74 18.86
CA LEU A 171 -11.76 1.05 17.74
C LEU A 171 -12.55 1.25 16.43
N LEU A 172 -13.49 0.36 16.13
CA LEU A 172 -14.35 0.48 14.95
C LEU A 172 -15.21 1.74 14.99
N GLU A 173 -15.77 2.07 16.16
CA GLU A 173 -16.53 3.31 16.36
C GLU A 173 -15.66 4.56 16.13
N LEU A 174 -14.45 4.60 16.69
CA LEU A 174 -13.51 5.70 16.50
C LEU A 174 -13.13 5.88 15.02
N ALA A 175 -12.87 4.78 14.32
CA ALA A 175 -12.58 4.80 12.88
C ALA A 175 -13.76 5.34 12.07
N ALA A 176 -14.99 4.86 12.34
CA ALA A 176 -16.20 5.35 11.67
C ALA A 176 -16.42 6.85 11.91
N ARG A 177 -16.24 7.32 13.15
CA ARG A 177 -16.33 8.75 13.49
C ARG A 177 -15.25 9.58 12.79
N LEU A 178 -14.03 9.06 12.63
CA LEU A 178 -12.95 9.77 11.95
C LEU A 178 -13.20 9.85 10.44
N LEU A 179 -13.70 8.78 9.82
CA LEU A 179 -14.15 8.79 8.42
C LEU A 179 -15.28 9.80 8.19
N ALA A 180 -16.28 9.82 9.07
CA ALA A 180 -17.41 10.76 9.00
C ALA A 180 -16.98 12.23 9.20
N ALA A 181 -15.89 12.46 9.94
CA ALA A 181 -15.31 13.78 10.18
C ALA A 181 -14.25 14.17 9.13
N ASP A 182 -14.30 13.56 7.94
CA ASP A 182 -13.37 13.80 6.83
C ASP A 182 -11.91 13.69 7.27
N PHE A 183 -11.57 12.54 7.87
CA PHE A 183 -10.22 12.23 8.37
C PHE A 183 -9.69 13.22 9.43
N GLY A 184 -10.59 13.85 10.18
CA GLY A 184 -10.26 14.85 11.19
C GLY A 184 -10.19 16.29 10.66
N ALA A 185 -10.45 16.52 9.37
CA ALA A 185 -10.51 17.86 8.80
C ALA A 185 -11.65 18.71 9.42
N ALA A 186 -12.80 18.08 9.66
CA ALA A 186 -13.95 18.69 10.32
C ALA A 186 -13.79 18.74 11.86
N ASN A 187 -12.98 17.86 12.45
CA ASN A 187 -12.69 17.86 13.88
C ASN A 187 -11.25 17.41 14.19
N ALA A 188 -10.34 18.38 14.25
CA ALA A 188 -8.92 18.13 14.46
C ALA A 188 -8.57 17.57 15.85
N SER A 189 -9.49 17.65 16.83
CA SER A 189 -9.27 17.06 18.17
C SER A 189 -9.23 15.53 18.14
N GLN A 190 -9.75 14.90 17.09
CA GLN A 190 -9.64 13.46 16.88
C GLN A 190 -8.23 13.01 16.48
N LEU A 191 -7.35 13.94 16.08
CA LEU A 191 -5.94 13.66 15.76
C LEU A 191 -5.06 14.03 16.95
N ALA A 192 -4.18 13.13 17.37
CA ALA A 192 -3.21 13.39 18.43
C ALA A 192 -2.13 14.39 17.96
N ASP A 193 -1.44 15.05 18.90
CA ASP A 193 -0.45 16.07 18.53
C ASP A 193 0.79 15.47 17.85
N ASN A 194 1.10 14.21 18.14
CA ASN A 194 2.14 13.43 17.46
C ASN A 194 1.63 12.67 16.21
N PHE A 195 0.46 13.03 15.67
CA PHE A 195 -0.14 12.34 14.52
C PHE A 195 0.77 12.33 13.28
N GLU A 196 0.78 11.19 12.57
CA GLU A 196 1.45 11.02 11.28
C GLU A 196 0.53 10.42 10.20
N PHE A 197 0.44 11.06 9.04
CA PHE A 197 -0.14 10.49 7.82
C PHE A 197 0.93 10.01 6.83
N CYS A 198 0.73 8.83 6.23
CA CYS A 198 1.57 8.36 5.13
C CYS A 198 0.78 7.53 4.10
N GLY A 199 0.87 7.93 2.83
CA GLY A 199 0.41 7.15 1.68
C GLY A 199 1.59 6.56 0.88
N PRO A 200 1.32 5.88 -0.24
CA PRO A 200 2.37 5.25 -1.05
C PRO A 200 3.37 6.22 -1.68
N VAL A 201 2.97 7.49 -1.83
CA VAL A 201 3.74 8.55 -2.49
C VAL A 201 3.92 9.77 -1.58
N VAL A 202 2.95 10.03 -0.69
CA VAL A 202 2.89 11.23 0.15
C VAL A 202 3.22 10.89 1.59
N GLY A 203 3.99 11.76 2.23
CA GLY A 203 4.31 11.69 3.65
C GLY A 203 5.70 11.09 3.95
N PRO A 204 6.05 10.99 5.24
CA PRO A 204 5.18 11.26 6.39
C PRO A 204 4.80 12.74 6.52
N LEU A 205 3.54 13.02 6.90
CA LEU A 205 3.05 14.35 7.22
C LEU A 205 2.58 14.39 8.67
N GLY A 206 3.03 15.39 9.44
CA GLY A 206 2.48 15.68 10.76
C GLY A 206 1.06 16.27 10.70
N LYS A 207 0.39 16.37 11.84
CA LYS A 207 -1.01 16.87 11.99
C LYS A 207 -1.32 18.13 11.18
N GLU A 208 -0.57 19.21 11.40
CA GLU A 208 -0.84 20.50 10.74
C GLU A 208 -0.62 20.44 9.23
N ALA A 209 0.47 19.77 8.79
CA ALA A 209 0.77 19.60 7.37
C ALA A 209 -0.29 18.75 6.66
N PHE A 210 -0.75 17.67 7.30
CA PHE A 210 -1.82 16.83 6.79
C PHE A 210 -3.14 17.60 6.68
N LEU A 211 -3.57 18.28 7.75
CA LEU A 211 -4.83 19.04 7.74
C LEU A 211 -4.80 20.19 6.73
N GLY A 212 -3.67 20.90 6.62
CA GLY A 212 -3.47 21.95 5.62
C GLY A 212 -3.59 21.41 4.19
N ALA A 213 -2.90 20.31 3.89
CA ALA A 213 -2.96 19.68 2.58
C ALA A 213 -4.36 19.13 2.27
N TRP A 214 -4.95 18.37 3.20
CA TRP A 214 -6.24 17.70 3.00
C TRP A 214 -7.39 18.70 2.83
N ARG A 215 -7.45 19.77 3.62
CA ARG A 215 -8.46 20.82 3.48
C ARG A 215 -8.40 21.55 2.14
N GLY A 216 -7.23 21.58 1.50
CA GLY A 216 -7.04 22.11 0.16
C GLY A 216 -7.52 21.18 -0.97
N LEU A 217 -7.81 19.91 -0.67
CA LEU A 217 -8.36 18.96 -1.63
C LEU A 217 -9.89 19.00 -1.59
N LYS A 218 -10.51 19.84 -2.42
CA LYS A 218 -11.97 20.00 -2.48
C LYS A 218 -12.63 18.99 -3.43
N ILE A 219 -12.36 17.71 -3.19
CA ILE A 219 -12.77 16.63 -4.11
C ILE A 219 -14.31 16.54 -4.22
N ALA A 220 -15.01 16.63 -3.09
CA ALA A 220 -16.48 16.57 -3.06
C ALA A 220 -17.15 17.78 -3.75
N GLU A 221 -16.47 18.92 -3.83
CA GLU A 221 -17.00 20.10 -4.55
C GLU A 221 -16.93 19.89 -6.07
N GLY A 222 -15.85 19.29 -6.57
CA GLY A 222 -15.70 18.98 -7.99
C GLY A 222 -16.46 17.74 -8.47
N LEU A 223 -16.73 16.80 -7.55
CA LEU A 223 -17.46 15.55 -7.79
C LEU A 223 -18.67 15.47 -6.84
N PRO A 224 -19.81 16.14 -7.15
CA PRO A 224 -20.99 16.16 -6.26
C PRO A 224 -21.64 14.80 -6.03
N ASP A 225 -21.43 13.83 -6.94
CA ASP A 225 -21.87 12.44 -6.83
C ASP A 225 -20.80 11.52 -6.20
N LEU A 226 -19.77 12.09 -5.57
CA LEU A 226 -18.68 11.33 -4.95
C LEU A 226 -19.22 10.35 -3.90
N GLN A 227 -18.86 9.08 -4.09
CA GLN A 227 -19.04 8.02 -3.12
C GLN A 227 -17.68 7.43 -2.78
N MET A 228 -17.31 7.45 -1.50
CA MET A 228 -16.02 6.90 -1.06
C MET A 228 -16.02 5.36 -0.99
N ASN A 229 -17.21 4.75 -0.90
CA ASN A 229 -17.41 3.29 -0.86
C ASN A 229 -16.55 2.59 0.20
N PHE A 230 -16.60 3.11 1.44
CA PHE A 230 -15.92 2.51 2.58
C PHE A 230 -16.56 1.17 2.95
N ARG A 231 -15.73 0.14 3.18
CA ARG A 231 -16.15 -1.21 3.57
C ARG A 231 -15.02 -1.98 4.24
N ASP A 232 -15.30 -3.22 4.66
CA ASP A 232 -14.31 -4.16 5.22
C ASP A 232 -13.49 -3.58 6.39
N ALA A 233 -14.15 -2.86 7.30
CA ALA A 233 -13.49 -2.30 8.47
C ALA A 233 -13.22 -3.41 9.50
N PHE A 234 -11.98 -3.57 9.96
CA PHE A 234 -11.61 -4.56 10.97
C PHE A 234 -10.42 -4.12 11.82
N VAL A 235 -10.32 -4.63 13.05
CA VAL A 235 -9.20 -4.39 13.96
C VAL A 235 -8.03 -5.32 13.62
N CYS A 236 -6.83 -4.74 13.51
CA CYS A 236 -5.63 -5.48 13.13
C CYS A 236 -5.23 -6.48 14.21
N LEU A 237 -4.97 -7.72 13.79
CA LEU A 237 -4.49 -8.79 14.68
C LEU A 237 -3.03 -8.64 15.11
N HIS A 238 -2.26 -7.78 14.43
CA HIS A 238 -0.81 -7.69 14.59
C HIS A 238 -0.31 -6.32 15.07
N ASP A 239 -1.08 -5.26 14.86
CA ASP A 239 -0.72 -3.91 15.30
C ASP A 239 -1.77 -3.40 16.30
N VAL A 240 -1.35 -3.04 17.51
CA VAL A 240 -2.25 -2.60 18.59
C VAL A 240 -3.03 -1.36 18.16
N ASN A 241 -4.33 -1.34 18.49
CA ASN A 241 -5.26 -0.23 18.22
C ASN A 241 -5.32 0.23 16.76
N ARG A 242 -4.92 -0.62 15.82
CA ARG A 242 -4.99 -0.30 14.40
C ARG A 242 -6.28 -0.84 13.79
N VAL A 243 -7.01 0.00 13.10
CA VAL A 243 -8.17 -0.37 12.29
C VAL A 243 -7.79 -0.25 10.82
N TRP A 244 -8.15 -1.25 10.03
CA TRP A 244 -8.05 -1.22 8.58
C TRP A 244 -9.41 -1.01 7.95
N TYR A 245 -9.46 -0.40 6.76
CA TYR A 245 -10.67 -0.28 5.95
C TYR A 245 -10.33 -0.30 4.44
N THR A 246 -11.28 -0.69 3.60
CA THR A 246 -11.22 -0.53 2.14
C THR A 246 -11.96 0.74 1.74
N SER A 247 -11.45 1.48 0.77
CA SER A 247 -12.18 2.51 0.02
C SER A 247 -12.08 2.24 -1.48
N SER A 248 -13.14 2.54 -2.24
CA SER A 248 -13.11 2.51 -3.71
C SER A 248 -13.87 3.69 -4.27
N PRO A 249 -13.30 4.91 -4.19
CA PRO A 249 -14.04 6.10 -4.55
C PRO A 249 -14.53 6.07 -5.99
N THR A 250 -15.76 6.57 -6.20
CA THR A 250 -16.33 6.81 -7.51
C THR A 250 -17.00 8.18 -7.56
N GLY A 251 -16.90 8.88 -8.68
CA GLY A 251 -17.64 10.12 -8.89
C GLY A 251 -17.32 10.75 -10.24
N THR A 252 -18.14 11.69 -10.66
CA THR A 252 -18.09 12.37 -11.95
C THR A 252 -17.61 13.80 -11.74
N HIS A 253 -16.54 14.20 -12.43
CA HIS A 253 -16.04 15.57 -12.35
C HIS A 253 -16.93 16.50 -13.19
N SER A 254 -18.07 16.89 -12.60
CA SER A 254 -19.10 17.72 -13.22
C SER A 254 -19.02 19.19 -12.80
N GLU A 255 -18.28 19.49 -11.74
CA GLU A 255 -18.12 20.85 -11.20
C GLU A 255 -16.65 21.26 -11.16
N ARG A 256 -16.38 22.49 -10.74
CA ARG A 256 -15.00 22.97 -10.58
C ARG A 256 -14.30 22.21 -9.45
N LEU A 257 -13.15 21.60 -9.76
CA LEU A 257 -12.33 20.87 -8.80
C LEU A 257 -11.12 21.69 -8.36
N CYS A 258 -10.94 21.84 -7.04
CA CYS A 258 -9.76 22.47 -6.45
C CYS A 258 -8.86 21.40 -5.80
N LEU A 259 -7.60 21.33 -6.26
CA LEU A 259 -6.56 20.46 -5.70
C LEU A 259 -5.39 21.33 -5.24
N GLY A 260 -5.44 21.78 -3.98
CA GLY A 260 -4.50 22.77 -3.45
C GLY A 260 -4.74 24.13 -4.10
N GLU A 261 -3.69 24.74 -4.64
CA GLU A 261 -3.76 26.04 -5.33
C GLU A 261 -4.23 25.94 -6.78
N ARG A 262 -4.46 24.72 -7.29
CA ARG A 262 -4.83 24.50 -8.69
C ARG A 262 -6.33 24.27 -8.81
N GLU A 263 -6.95 24.97 -9.75
CA GLU A 263 -8.35 24.79 -10.12
C GLU A 263 -8.45 24.15 -11.51
N PHE A 264 -9.43 23.25 -11.66
CA PHE A 264 -9.72 22.58 -12.92
C PHE A 264 -11.20 22.75 -13.26
N ALA A 265 -11.49 23.06 -14.53
CA ALA A 265 -12.85 23.03 -15.03
C ALA A 265 -13.34 21.58 -15.13
N ALA A 266 -14.65 21.39 -14.95
CA ALA A 266 -15.32 20.11 -15.07
C ALA A 266 -14.91 19.39 -16.37
N THR A 267 -14.46 18.14 -16.25
CA THR A 267 -14.04 17.33 -17.40
C THR A 267 -15.15 16.43 -17.91
N GLY A 268 -16.21 16.19 -17.12
CA GLY A 268 -17.23 15.18 -17.39
C GLY A 268 -16.75 13.72 -17.21
N ASN A 269 -15.44 13.49 -17.13
CA ASN A 269 -14.85 12.19 -16.84
C ASN A 269 -15.22 11.68 -15.44
N ARG A 270 -15.29 10.34 -15.32
CA ARG A 270 -15.61 9.64 -14.08
C ARG A 270 -14.35 9.06 -13.45
N TRP A 271 -14.18 9.26 -12.16
CA TRP A 271 -13.24 8.52 -11.33
C TRP A 271 -13.84 7.17 -10.92
N ILE A 272 -13.12 6.09 -11.19
CA ILE A 272 -13.40 4.74 -10.68
C ILE A 272 -12.11 4.22 -10.06
N SER A 273 -11.96 4.38 -8.75
CA SER A 273 -10.75 3.90 -8.08
C SER A 273 -10.73 2.38 -7.94
N PRO A 274 -9.56 1.72 -8.06
CA PRO A 274 -9.39 0.36 -7.55
C PRO A 274 -9.71 0.29 -6.06
N PRO A 275 -9.90 -0.91 -5.49
CA PRO A 275 -9.86 -1.07 -4.04
C PRO A 275 -8.53 -0.57 -3.49
N GLU A 276 -8.62 0.37 -2.56
CA GLU A 276 -7.52 0.94 -1.82
C GLU A 276 -7.68 0.61 -0.34
N ARG A 277 -6.57 0.32 0.34
CA ARG A 277 -6.55 0.12 1.79
C ARG A 277 -6.10 1.38 2.50
N GLY A 278 -6.85 1.76 3.53
CA GLY A 278 -6.42 2.71 4.53
C GLY A 278 -6.35 2.08 5.91
N SER A 279 -5.68 2.76 6.83
CA SER A 279 -5.65 2.36 8.24
C SER A 279 -5.57 3.55 9.17
N MET A 280 -6.02 3.34 10.41
CA MET A 280 -6.01 4.33 11.49
C MET A 280 -5.52 3.64 12.76
N THR A 281 -4.52 4.21 13.43
CA THR A 281 -4.03 3.72 14.73
C THR A 281 -4.39 4.74 15.80
N PHE A 282 -4.92 4.27 16.94
CA PHE A 282 -5.40 5.11 18.03
C PHE A 282 -4.54 4.96 19.30
N ASP A 283 -4.32 6.06 20.02
CA ASP A 283 -3.76 6.02 21.38
C ASP A 283 -4.79 5.50 22.40
N GLY A 284 -4.36 5.28 23.65
CA GLY A 284 -5.26 4.84 24.73
C GLY A 284 -6.36 5.85 25.10
N ALA A 285 -6.30 7.09 24.61
CA ALA A 285 -7.34 8.10 24.76
C ALA A 285 -8.34 8.11 23.58
N GLY A 286 -8.11 7.28 22.55
CA GLY A 286 -8.93 7.19 21.36
C GLY A 286 -8.67 8.28 20.32
N ARG A 287 -7.53 8.98 20.39
CA ARG A 287 -7.10 9.93 19.34
C ARG A 287 -6.26 9.18 18.30
N CYS A 288 -6.45 9.52 17.03
CA CYS A 288 -5.68 8.95 15.94
C CYS A 288 -4.24 9.47 15.98
N ILE A 289 -3.27 8.55 16.08
CA ILE A 289 -1.83 8.84 16.10
C ILE A 289 -1.15 8.52 14.77
N ALA A 290 -1.74 7.64 13.95
CA ALA A 290 -1.20 7.33 12.63
C ALA A 290 -2.31 6.99 11.65
N MET A 291 -2.15 7.40 10.39
CA MET A 291 -3.10 7.10 9.33
C MET A 291 -2.40 6.77 8.01
N THR A 292 -2.96 5.81 7.28
CA THR A 292 -2.57 5.53 5.89
C THR A 292 -3.75 5.61 4.95
N GLY A 293 -3.46 5.93 3.68
CA GLY A 293 -4.44 5.91 2.60
C GLY A 293 -3.76 5.91 1.25
N GLY A 294 -4.47 5.55 0.18
CA GLY A 294 -3.90 5.52 -1.16
C GLY A 294 -3.29 4.18 -1.59
N TYR A 295 -3.25 3.16 -0.72
CA TYR A 295 -2.59 1.89 -1.01
C TYR A 295 -3.47 0.97 -1.85
N VAL A 296 -3.23 0.95 -3.16
CA VAL A 296 -3.96 0.11 -4.12
C VAL A 296 -3.75 -1.38 -3.85
N MET A 297 -4.85 -2.13 -3.80
CA MET A 297 -4.88 -3.57 -3.57
C MET A 297 -4.75 -4.40 -4.86
N ASP A 298 -5.23 -3.87 -5.98
CA ASP A 298 -5.02 -4.42 -7.32
C ASP A 298 -5.02 -3.31 -8.37
N ARG A 299 -3.88 -3.13 -9.02
CA ARG A 299 -3.63 -2.04 -9.99
C ARG A 299 -4.40 -2.20 -11.30
N ARG A 300 -4.97 -3.38 -11.55
CA ARG A 300 -5.70 -3.72 -12.79
C ARG A 300 -7.16 -3.30 -12.73
N MET A 301 -7.64 -2.91 -11.55
CA MET A 301 -9.01 -2.46 -11.34
C MET A 301 -9.10 -0.94 -11.46
N GLY A 302 -10.29 -0.45 -11.79
CA GLY A 302 -10.54 0.98 -11.96
C GLY A 302 -9.92 1.56 -13.22
N ASN A 303 -9.96 2.89 -13.33
CA ASN A 303 -9.44 3.65 -14.48
C ASN A 303 -8.30 4.61 -14.09
N THR A 304 -7.55 4.28 -13.04
CA THR A 304 -6.53 5.16 -12.44
C THR A 304 -5.09 4.79 -12.83
N GLU A 305 -4.91 3.89 -13.81
CA GLU A 305 -3.61 3.29 -14.17
C GLU A 305 -2.88 2.64 -12.99
N GLY A 306 -3.65 2.19 -11.99
CA GLY A 306 -3.11 1.56 -10.80
C GLY A 306 -2.58 2.52 -9.74
N LEU A 307 -2.93 3.80 -9.83
CA LEU A 307 -2.64 4.81 -8.83
C LEU A 307 -3.83 4.96 -7.86
N GLY A 308 -3.54 5.23 -6.59
CA GLY A 308 -4.54 5.48 -5.56
C GLY A 308 -4.60 6.96 -5.15
N GLY A 309 -5.57 7.30 -4.31
CA GLY A 309 -5.77 8.64 -3.78
C GLY A 309 -5.87 9.72 -4.86
N VAL A 310 -5.34 10.91 -4.56
CA VAL A 310 -5.41 12.08 -5.46
C VAL A 310 -4.69 11.85 -6.80
N TYR A 311 -3.67 10.99 -6.84
CA TYR A 311 -2.97 10.67 -8.08
C TYR A 311 -3.86 9.84 -9.01
N GLY A 312 -4.55 8.85 -8.46
CA GLY A 312 -5.52 8.05 -9.21
C GLY A 312 -6.69 8.88 -9.71
N LEU A 313 -7.20 9.79 -8.87
CA LEU A 313 -8.20 10.80 -9.27
C LEU A 313 -7.71 11.62 -10.47
N CYS A 314 -6.53 12.25 -10.39
CA CYS A 314 -6.01 13.06 -11.48
C CYS A 314 -5.89 12.26 -12.78
N THR A 315 -5.34 11.04 -12.72
CA THR A 315 -5.22 10.16 -13.88
C THR A 315 -6.59 9.84 -14.49
N ALA A 316 -7.56 9.40 -13.69
CA ALA A 316 -8.90 9.05 -14.17
C ALA A 316 -9.66 10.23 -14.79
N LEU A 317 -9.37 11.45 -14.33
CA LEU A 317 -9.99 12.67 -14.83
C LEU A 317 -9.21 13.31 -16.00
N HIS A 318 -8.06 12.75 -16.39
CA HIS A 318 -7.11 13.34 -17.35
C HIS A 318 -6.59 14.72 -16.92
N LEU A 319 -6.39 14.92 -15.62
CA LEU A 319 -5.79 16.11 -15.04
C LEU A 319 -4.28 15.91 -14.84
N PRO A 320 -3.47 16.98 -14.89
CA PRO A 320 -2.03 16.85 -14.65
C PRO A 320 -1.76 16.39 -13.22
N THR A 321 -1.18 15.19 -13.09
CA THR A 321 -0.85 14.60 -11.80
C THR A 321 0.19 15.44 -11.06
N PRO A 322 0.07 15.65 -9.74
CA PRO A 322 1.07 16.38 -8.95
C PRO A 322 2.37 15.57 -8.71
N THR A 323 2.61 14.50 -9.48
CA THR A 323 3.72 13.56 -9.25
C THR A 323 5.07 14.22 -9.56
N PRO A 324 6.00 14.25 -8.59
CA PRO A 324 7.38 14.61 -8.90
C PRO A 324 7.97 13.63 -9.92
N THR A 325 8.68 14.13 -10.93
CA THR A 325 9.23 13.33 -12.04
C THR A 325 10.17 12.20 -11.61
N TRP A 326 10.76 12.25 -10.41
CA TRP A 326 11.60 11.17 -9.88
C TRP A 326 10.83 9.99 -9.27
N LEU A 327 9.51 10.12 -9.07
CA LEU A 327 8.63 9.01 -8.71
C LEU A 327 8.08 8.28 -9.95
N LEU A 328 8.48 8.71 -11.15
CA LEU A 328 8.17 7.99 -12.38
C LEU A 328 8.82 6.61 -12.38
N ARG A 329 8.07 5.67 -12.95
CA ARG A 329 8.54 4.31 -13.19
C ARG A 329 9.76 4.35 -14.10
N THR A 330 10.68 3.43 -13.89
CA THR A 330 11.77 3.23 -14.84
C THR A 330 11.19 2.70 -16.16
N THR A 331 11.95 2.85 -17.25
CA THR A 331 11.59 2.24 -18.53
C THR A 331 11.39 0.72 -18.40
N ALA A 332 12.17 0.04 -17.55
CA ALA A 332 12.02 -1.38 -17.27
C ALA A 332 10.68 -1.71 -16.58
N GLN A 333 10.23 -0.89 -15.63
CA GLN A 333 8.93 -1.04 -14.98
C GLN A 333 7.76 -0.80 -15.94
N THR A 334 7.90 0.16 -16.86
CA THR A 334 6.91 0.44 -17.90
C THR A 334 6.85 -0.69 -18.93
N TRP A 335 8.01 -1.15 -19.42
CA TRP A 335 8.11 -2.28 -20.34
C TRP A 335 7.56 -3.57 -19.75
N ALA A 336 7.85 -3.86 -18.49
CA ALA A 336 7.32 -5.02 -17.79
C ALA A 336 5.78 -5.03 -17.68
N GLN A 337 5.12 -3.86 -17.81
CA GLN A 337 3.66 -3.81 -17.91
C GLN A 337 3.18 -4.03 -19.35
N ILE A 338 3.85 -3.42 -20.33
CA ILE A 338 3.45 -3.53 -21.74
C ILE A 338 3.55 -4.98 -22.21
N THR A 339 4.65 -5.68 -21.90
CA THR A 339 4.86 -7.07 -22.32
C THR A 339 4.00 -8.08 -21.55
N SER A 340 3.29 -7.61 -20.53
CA SER A 340 2.40 -8.41 -19.70
C SER A 340 0.93 -8.25 -20.08
N GLY A 341 0.63 -7.36 -21.03
CA GLY A 341 -0.71 -7.09 -21.55
C GLY A 341 -1.01 -7.76 -22.90
N GLU A 342 -0.38 -8.90 -23.22
CA GLU A 342 -0.88 -9.71 -24.35
C GLU A 342 -2.12 -10.51 -23.92
N PRO A 343 -3.15 -10.57 -24.79
CA PRO A 343 -4.52 -10.99 -24.45
C PRO A 343 -4.67 -12.41 -23.91
#